data_AF-A0A537EMW2-F1
#
_entry.id   AF-A0A537EMW2-F1
#
_cell.length_a   1.000
_cell.length_b   1.000
_cell.length_c   1.000
_cell.angle_alpha   90.00
_cell.angle_beta   90.00
_cell.angle_gamma   90.00
#
_symmetry.space_group_name_H-M   'P 1'
#
loop_
_entity.id
_entity.type
_entity.pdbx_description
1 polymer ?
#
loop_
_entity_poly.entity_id
_entity_poly.type
_entity_poly.pdbx_seq_one_letter_code
_entity_poly.pdbx_strand_id
1 'polypeptide(L)'
;MKHYTQVFPTAEIDSTFYAFPQAGTVLGWNRFSPKDFIFCAKIPQTITHDKLADIGPSLEYELDSFAELMLPLNNSGKLGCLLL
;
A
#
# COMPACT_ATOMS: atom_id res chain seq x y z
N MET A 1 8.13 -12.91 4.85
CA MET A 1 8.78 -11.61 4.57
C MET A 1 10.30 -11.67 4.75
N LYS A 2 10.85 -12.02 5.93
CA LYS A 2 12.32 -12.11 6.15
C LYS A 2 13.11 -12.89 5.08
N HIS A 3 12.62 -14.06 4.64
CA HIS A 3 13.31 -14.84 3.59
C HIS A 3 13.20 -14.20 2.20
N TYR A 4 12.06 -13.58 1.88
CA TYR A 4 11.83 -12.94 0.59
C TYR A 4 12.73 -11.70 0.42
N THR A 5 12.82 -10.88 1.47
CA THR A 5 13.64 -9.67 1.51
C THR A 5 15.15 -9.94 1.46
N GLN A 6 15.58 -11.20 1.58
CA GLN A 6 16.99 -11.61 1.42
C GLN A 6 17.35 -11.87 -0.05
N VAL A 7 16.36 -12.12 -0.91
CA VAL A 7 16.57 -12.52 -2.31
C VAL A 7 16.16 -11.39 -3.26
N PHE A 8 15.05 -10.71 -2.97
CA PHE A 8 14.52 -9.64 -3.81
C PHE A 8 14.60 -8.28 -3.09
N PRO A 9 14.84 -7.19 -3.82
CA PRO A 9 14.88 -5.83 -3.25
C PRO A 9 13.50 -5.18 -3.15
N THR A 10 12.47 -5.78 -3.75
CA THR A 10 11.12 -5.19 -3.82
C THR A 10 10.03 -6.24 -3.82
N ALA A 11 8.83 -5.86 -3.38
CA ALA A 11 7.62 -6.66 -3.50
C ALA A 11 6.40 -5.81 -3.88
N GLU A 12 5.56 -6.38 -4.73
CA GLU A 12 4.20 -5.91 -4.96
C GLU A 12 3.26 -6.46 -3.86
N ILE A 13 2.38 -5.60 -3.35
CA ILE A 13 1.39 -5.95 -2.34
C ILE A 13 0.02 -6.05 -3.01
N ASP A 14 -0.37 -7.27 -3.34
CA ASP A 14 -1.67 -7.58 -3.95
C ASP A 14 -2.81 -7.63 -2.94
N SER A 15 -2.52 -7.89 -1.67
CA SER A 15 -3.58 -8.03 -0.65
C SER A 15 -4.37 -6.74 -0.46
N THR A 16 -3.77 -5.58 -0.71
CA THR A 16 -4.45 -4.27 -0.59
C THR A 16 -5.49 -4.04 -1.67
N PHE A 17 -5.41 -4.75 -2.79
CA PHE A 17 -6.44 -4.73 -3.83
C PHE A 17 -7.78 -5.25 -3.29
N TYR A 18 -7.75 -6.31 -2.47
CA TYR A 18 -8.97 -6.97 -1.98
C TYR A 18 -9.52 -6.36 -0.69
N ALA A 19 -8.68 -5.71 0.11
CA ALA A 19 -9.08 -5.09 1.37
C ALA A 19 -8.09 -4.02 1.81
N PHE A 20 -8.58 -2.99 2.51
CA PHE A 20 -7.73 -2.05 3.21
C PHE A 20 -6.84 -2.78 4.23
N PRO A 21 -5.53 -2.48 4.27
CA PRO A 21 -4.66 -3.08 5.28
C PRO A 21 -4.97 -2.47 6.65
N GLN A 22 -4.76 -3.25 7.71
CA GLN A 22 -4.74 -2.67 9.06
C GLN A 22 -3.48 -1.82 9.23
N ALA A 23 -3.56 -0.72 9.99
CA ALA A 23 -2.40 0.13 10.27
C ALA A 23 -1.21 -0.66 10.85
N GLY A 24 -1.48 -1.62 11.73
CA GLY A 24 -0.46 -2.52 12.29
C GLY A 24 0.26 -3.38 11.23
N THR A 25 -0.44 -3.76 10.17
CA THR A 25 0.13 -4.51 9.04
C THR A 25 1.16 -3.66 8.31
N VAL A 26 0.81 -2.40 7.97
CA VAL A 26 1.71 -1.47 7.26
C VAL A 26 2.93 -1.11 8.11
N LEU A 27 2.72 -0.86 9.40
CA LEU A 27 3.80 -0.66 10.37
C LEU A 27 4.71 -1.89 10.45
N GLY A 28 4.15 -3.09 10.38
CA GLY A 28 4.90 -4.34 10.31
C GLY A 28 5.77 -4.44 9.06
N TRP A 29 5.22 -4.13 7.88
CA TRP A 29 5.99 -4.10 6.63
C TRP A 29 7.16 -3.11 6.71
N ASN A 30 6.92 -1.91 7.24
CA ASN A 30 7.96 -0.91 7.43
C ASN A 30 9.06 -1.41 8.40
N ARG A 31 8.66 -1.94 9.56
CA ARG A 31 9.58 -2.33 10.64
C ARG A 31 10.41 -3.58 10.30
N PHE A 32 9.83 -4.56 9.62
CA PHE A 32 10.43 -5.88 9.44
C PHE A 32 11.09 -6.10 8.07
N SER A 33 11.05 -5.11 7.18
CA SER A 33 11.80 -5.10 5.92
C SER A 33 13.15 -4.38 6.07
N PRO A 34 14.18 -4.74 5.28
CA PRO A 34 15.42 -3.98 5.16
C PRO A 34 15.19 -2.52 4.82
N LYS A 35 16.15 -1.64 5.14
CA LYS A 35 16.05 -0.20 4.91
C LYS A 35 15.78 0.14 3.45
N ASP A 36 16.46 -0.53 2.54
CA ASP A 36 16.42 -0.25 1.10
C ASP A 36 15.41 -1.13 0.35
N PHE A 37 14.53 -1.84 1.08
CA PHE A 37 13.49 -2.66 0.47
C PHE A 37 12.29 -1.80 0.08
N ILE A 38 11.82 -1.96 -1.16
CA ILE A 38 10.73 -1.17 -1.73
C ILE A 38 9.44 -1.99 -1.81
N PHE A 39 8.32 -1.34 -1.52
CA PHE A 39 6.99 -1.89 -1.71
C PHE A 39 6.22 -1.10 -2.76
N CYS A 40 5.51 -1.80 -3.63
CA CYS A 40 4.51 -1.22 -4.51
C CYS A 40 3.15 -1.78 -4.09
N ALA A 41 2.18 -0.95 -3.74
CA ALA A 41 0.89 -1.42 -3.23
C ALA A 41 -0.22 -1.20 -4.25
N LYS A 42 -1.06 -2.22 -4.48
CA LYS A 42 -2.26 -2.04 -5.30
C LYS A 42 -3.28 -1.19 -4.56
N ILE A 43 -3.85 -0.22 -5.26
CA ILE A 43 -4.97 0.55 -4.76
C ILE A 43 -6.18 -0.40 -4.64
N PRO A 44 -6.97 -0.31 -3.54
CA PRO A 44 -8.16 -1.13 -3.34
C PRO A 44 -9.11 -1.15 -4.55
N GLN A 45 -9.65 -2.33 -4.85
CA GLN A 45 -10.62 -2.55 -5.93
C GLN A 45 -11.85 -1.63 -5.78
N THR A 46 -12.27 -1.34 -4.55
CA THR A 46 -13.40 -0.43 -4.27
C THR A 46 -13.15 0.97 -4.84
N ILE A 47 -11.89 1.42 -4.87
CA ILE A 47 -11.48 2.71 -5.44
C ILE A 47 -11.33 2.58 -6.96
N THR A 48 -10.62 1.55 -7.45
CA THR A 48 -10.21 1.48 -8.87
C THR A 48 -11.29 0.95 -9.82
N HIS A 49 -12.15 0.03 -9.38
CA HIS A 49 -13.15 -0.62 -10.23
C HIS A 49 -14.58 -0.22 -9.87
N ASP A 50 -14.89 -0.13 -8.58
CA ASP A 50 -16.28 0.03 -8.16
C ASP A 50 -16.72 1.51 -8.14
N LYS A 51 -15.84 2.43 -7.69
CA LYS A 51 -16.18 3.85 -7.50
C LYS A 51 -15.53 4.80 -8.50
N LEU A 52 -14.68 4.31 -9.40
CA LEU A 52 -13.95 5.18 -10.32
C LEU A 52 -14.88 5.94 -11.31
N ALA A 53 -16.04 5.35 -11.63
CA ALA A 53 -17.06 6.00 -12.46
C ALA A 53 -17.82 7.12 -11.72
N ASP A 54 -17.84 7.08 -10.39
CA ASP A 54 -18.57 8.00 -9.52
C ASP A 54 -17.60 8.92 -8.77
N ILE A 55 -16.90 9.76 -9.53
CA ILE A 55 -15.94 10.73 -8.99
C ILE A 55 -16.68 11.72 -8.07
N GLY A 56 -16.30 11.72 -6.78
CA GLY A 56 -16.89 12.61 -5.80
C GLY A 56 -16.33 12.39 -4.39
N PRO A 57 -16.91 13.03 -3.37
CA PRO A 57 -16.35 13.07 -2.01
C PRO A 57 -16.11 11.71 -1.37
N SER A 58 -16.92 10.69 -1.70
CA SER A 58 -16.70 9.33 -1.17
C SER A 58 -15.45 8.67 -1.74
N LEU A 59 -15.13 8.90 -3.02
CA LEU A 59 -13.94 8.36 -3.66
C LEU A 59 -12.68 9.04 -3.10
N GLU A 60 -12.74 10.38 -2.98
CA GLU A 60 -11.67 11.18 -2.37
C GLU A 60 -11.39 10.70 -0.95
N TYR A 61 -12.43 10.52 -0.13
CA TYR A 61 -12.28 10.04 1.24
C TYR A 61 -11.61 8.65 1.33
N GLU A 62 -12.00 7.70 0.47
CA GLU A 62 -11.38 6.38 0.46
C GLU A 62 -9.93 6.42 -0.02
N LEU A 63 -9.64 7.22 -1.03
CA LEU A 63 -8.28 7.40 -1.55
C LEU A 63 -7.37 8.02 -0.47
N ASP A 64 -7.84 9.08 0.20
CA ASP A 64 -7.13 9.72 1.29
C ASP A 64 -6.90 8.75 2.45
N SER A 65 -7.94 8.00 2.84
CA SER A 65 -7.83 6.98 3.90
C SER A 65 -6.79 5.91 3.57
N PHE A 66 -6.73 5.47 2.30
CA PHE A 66 -5.72 4.51 1.86
C PHE A 66 -4.32 5.13 1.84
N ALA A 67 -4.18 6.36 1.33
CA ALA A 67 -2.92 7.09 1.30
C ALA A 67 -2.35 7.31 2.72
N GLU A 68 -3.21 7.68 3.68
CA GLU A 68 -2.85 7.82 5.09
C GLU A 68 -2.27 6.53 5.68
N LEU A 69 -2.88 5.38 5.38
CA LEU A 69 -2.38 4.08 5.82
C LEU A 69 -0.99 3.78 5.25
N MET A 70 -0.67 4.27 4.05
CA MET A 70 0.63 4.06 3.38
C MET A 70 1.72 5.03 3.82
N LEU A 71 1.39 6.10 4.56
CA LEU A 71 2.35 7.10 5.04
C LEU A 71 3.57 6.51 5.77
N PRO A 72 3.46 5.45 6.61
CA PRO A 72 4.65 4.86 7.22
C PRO A 72 5.69 4.34 6.22
N LEU A 73 5.26 3.80 5.08
CA LEU A 73 6.15 3.36 4.00
C LEU A 73 6.66 4.56 3.20
N ASN A 74 5.81 5.54 2.90
CA ASN A 74 6.22 6.75 2.20
C ASN A 74 7.27 7.55 2.99
N ASN A 75 7.01 7.80 4.26
CA ASN A 75 7.88 8.58 5.15
C ASN A 75 9.23 7.89 5.43
N SER A 76 9.31 6.57 5.26
CA SER A 76 10.56 5.81 5.39
C SER A 76 11.30 5.60 4.07
N GLY A 77 10.76 6.12 2.94
CA GLY A 77 11.32 5.93 1.60
C GLY A 77 11.13 4.51 1.05
N LYS A 78 10.23 3.71 1.64
CA LYS A 78 9.98 2.32 1.25
C LYS A 78 8.75 2.14 0.36
N LEU A 79 8.01 3.21 0.07
CA LEU A 79 6.91 3.18 -0.90
C LEU A 79 7.45 3.57 -2.28
N GLY A 80 7.40 2.64 -3.23
CA GLY A 80 7.81 2.88 -4.61
C GLY A 80 6.70 3.55 -5.42
N CYS A 81 5.53 2.92 -5.46
CA CYS A 81 4.34 3.47 -6.11
C CYS A 81 3.05 2.85 -5.55
N LEU A 82 1.94 3.53 -5.84
CA LEU A 82 0.60 2.95 -5.76
C LEU A 82 0.19 2.52 -7.17
N LEU A 83 -0.29 1.29 -7.30
CA LEU A 83 -0.64 0.67 -8.58
C LEU A 83 -2.16 0.75 -8.78
N LEU A 84 -2.58 1.17 -9.99
CA LEU A 84 -3.98 1.19 -10.44
C LEU A 84 -4.38 -0.13 -11.09
#